data_AF-A0ABD3BB53-F1
#
_entry.id   AF-A0ABD3BB53-F1
#
_cell.length_a   1.000
_cell.length_b   1.000
_cell.length_c   1.000
_cell.angle_alpha   90.00
_cell.angle_beta   90.00
_cell.angle_gamma   90.00
#
_symmetry.space_group_name_H-M   'P 1'
#
loop_
_entity.id
_entity.type
_entity.pdbx_description
1 polymer ?
#
loop_
_entity_poly.entity_id
_entity_poly.type
_entity_poly.pdbx_seq_one_letter_code
_entity_poly.pdbx_strand_id
1 'polypeptide(L)'
;MAPEDLHIFSQLSTGNVIQRITIPYSGAFGVIKHRLKKIYESVESSFDEELRVPVLKVHSLVTVKQESENHLSLHWAADPINDIVLDLVVALVLNASRELPKVVVESDHETTEEEKAKNLDKIIHSILVSQFVDVKYVDDGKLMKNVDGNVGHLDKWSGEVESENEALKERVRRAF
;
A
#
# COMPACT_ATOMS: atom_id res chain seq x y z
N MET A 1 15.51 39.97 10.26
CA MET A 1 15.64 39.12 11.46
C MET A 1 15.27 37.72 11.02
N ALA A 2 16.15 36.74 11.23
CA ALA A 2 15.81 35.37 10.88
C ALA A 2 14.87 34.81 11.96
N PRO A 3 13.95 33.87 11.64
CA PRO A 3 13.04 33.29 12.62
C PRO A 3 13.78 32.62 13.79
N GLU A 4 15.04 32.22 13.60
CA GLU A 4 15.89 31.70 14.68
C GLU A 4 16.21 32.74 15.77
N ASP A 5 16.24 34.04 15.45
CA ASP A 5 16.62 35.11 16.39
C ASP A 5 15.51 35.45 17.41
N LEU A 6 14.29 34.92 17.23
CA LEU A 6 13.10 35.32 17.98
C LEU A 6 13.20 35.01 19.48
N HIS A 7 13.88 33.92 19.84
CA HIS A 7 14.03 33.48 21.22
C HIS A 7 14.89 34.43 22.07
N ILE A 8 15.81 35.17 21.45
CA ILE A 8 16.71 36.13 22.12
C ILE A 8 15.96 37.39 22.55
N PHE A 9 14.92 37.76 21.81
CA PHE A 9 14.23 39.05 22.00
C PHE A 9 12.80 38.93 22.55
N SER A 10 12.17 37.76 22.47
CA SER A 10 10.74 37.63 22.74
C SER A 10 10.35 36.60 23.80
N GLN A 11 11.28 35.81 24.36
CA GLN A 11 10.97 34.60 25.17
C GLN A 11 10.02 33.60 24.46
N LEU A 12 9.77 33.78 23.15
CA LEU A 12 8.94 32.89 22.36
C LEU A 12 9.83 31.80 21.75
N SER A 13 9.39 30.55 21.89
CA SER A 13 10.05 29.37 21.32
C SER A 13 9.18 28.78 20.21
N THR A 14 9.80 28.45 19.09
CA THR A 14 9.14 27.72 17.99
C THR A 14 9.08 26.24 18.35
N GLY A 15 7.87 25.70 18.45
CA GLY A 15 7.63 24.26 18.62
C GLY A 15 7.17 23.63 17.32
N ASN A 16 7.66 22.44 17.02
CA ASN A 16 7.10 21.62 15.94
C ASN A 16 6.03 20.69 16.54
N VAL A 17 4.86 20.61 15.91
CA VAL A 17 3.76 19.75 16.36
C VAL A 17 3.74 18.51 15.49
N ILE A 18 3.93 17.34 16.09
CA ILE A 18 3.76 16.06 15.39
C ILE A 18 2.32 15.61 15.58
N GLN A 19 1.66 15.29 14.48
CA GLN A 19 0.28 14.82 14.47
C GLN A 19 0.21 13.34 14.07
N ARG A 20 -0.87 12.71 14.51
CA ARG A 20 -1.18 11.31 14.23
C ARG A 20 -2.66 11.15 13.91
N ILE A 21 -2.97 10.41 12.86
CA ILE A 21 -4.33 9.97 12.55
C ILE A 21 -4.34 8.46 12.34
N THR A 22 -5.35 7.79 12.88
CA THR A 22 -5.57 6.35 12.68
C THR A 22 -6.81 6.16 11.81
N ILE A 23 -6.67 5.34 10.77
CA ILE A 23 -7.71 5.11 9.76
C ILE A 23 -8.01 3.62 9.70
N PRO A 24 -9.29 3.22 9.69
CA PRO A 24 -9.66 1.83 9.48
C PRO A 24 -9.29 1.39 8.07
N TYR A 25 -8.50 0.33 7.97
CA TYR A 25 -8.09 -0.29 6.72
C TYR A 25 -7.81 -1.78 6.96
N SER A 26 -8.63 -2.64 6.36
CA SER A 26 -8.57 -4.11 6.50
C SER A 26 -7.81 -4.80 5.35
N GLY A 27 -7.25 -4.01 4.43
CA GLY A 27 -6.50 -4.55 3.29
C GLY A 27 -5.06 -4.92 3.63
N ALA A 28 -4.40 -5.64 2.73
CA ALA A 28 -2.97 -5.92 2.87
C ALA A 28 -2.15 -4.62 2.77
N PHE A 29 -1.17 -4.45 3.68
CA PHE A 29 -0.27 -3.29 3.70
C PHE A 29 0.55 -3.15 2.41
N GLY A 30 0.86 -4.28 1.77
CA GLY A 30 1.56 -4.32 0.48
C GLY A 30 0.83 -3.57 -0.64
N VAL A 31 -0.51 -3.53 -0.62
CA VAL A 31 -1.32 -2.78 -1.60
C VAL A 31 -1.08 -1.27 -1.46
N ILE A 32 -1.06 -0.77 -0.23
CA ILE A 32 -0.77 0.64 0.07
C ILE A 32 0.65 0.98 -0.38
N LYS A 33 1.63 0.14 -0.05
CA LYS A 33 3.02 0.30 -0.51
C LYS A 33 3.12 0.41 -2.03
N HIS A 34 2.46 -0.49 -2.75
CA HIS A 34 2.48 -0.49 -4.22
C HIS A 34 1.86 0.76 -4.82
N ARG A 35 0.68 1.16 -4.32
CA ARG A 35 -0.02 2.36 -4.81
C ARG A 35 0.78 3.64 -4.51
N LEU A 36 1.37 3.74 -3.32
CA LEU A 36 2.23 4.87 -2.97
C LEU A 36 3.44 4.95 -3.89
N LYS A 37 4.11 3.84 -4.20
CA LYS A 37 5.24 3.80 -5.15
C LYS A 37 4.87 4.19 -6.59
N LYS A 38 3.60 4.05 -6.99
CA LYS A 38 3.13 4.49 -8.31
C LYS A 38 2.94 6.01 -8.39
N ILE A 39 2.63 6.65 -7.27
CA ILE A 39 2.35 8.10 -7.21
C ILE A 39 3.60 8.88 -6.82
N TYR A 40 4.34 8.35 -5.86
CA TYR A 40 5.51 8.98 -5.27
C TYR A 40 6.77 8.20 -5.66
N GLU A 41 7.78 8.93 -6.12
CA GLU A 41 9.08 8.36 -6.48
C GLU A 41 9.87 7.92 -5.23
N SER A 42 9.70 8.63 -4.10
CA SER A 42 10.41 8.36 -2.85
C SER A 42 9.48 7.75 -1.80
N VAL A 43 9.41 6.41 -1.82
CA VAL A 43 8.73 5.61 -0.79
C VAL A 43 9.69 4.58 -0.22
N GLU A 44 10.15 4.84 1.00
CA GLU A 44 11.04 3.95 1.74
C GLU A 44 10.21 2.99 2.57
N SER A 45 10.55 1.70 2.54
CA SER A 45 9.96 0.71 3.44
C SER A 45 10.99 0.27 4.46
N SER A 46 10.68 0.49 5.72
CA SER A 46 11.46 0.00 6.85
C SER A 46 10.62 -0.98 7.67
N PHE A 47 11.31 -1.78 8.47
CA PHE A 47 10.70 -2.60 9.49
C PHE A 47 11.08 -2.01 10.84
N ASP A 48 10.09 -1.67 11.65
CA ASP A 48 10.32 -1.12 12.98
C ASP A 48 10.61 -2.31 13.91
N GLU A 49 11.88 -2.57 14.23
CA GLU A 49 12.31 -3.75 15.02
C GLU A 49 11.71 -3.77 16.43
N GLU A 50 11.43 -2.59 17.00
CA GLU A 50 10.85 -2.45 18.35
C GLU A 50 9.38 -2.85 18.38
N LEU A 51 8.63 -2.48 17.33
CA LEU A 51 7.19 -2.69 17.24
C LEU A 51 6.82 -3.92 16.38
N ARG A 52 7.79 -4.52 15.68
CA ARG A 52 7.59 -5.58 14.66
C ARG A 52 6.52 -5.24 13.63
N VAL A 53 6.33 -3.97 13.31
CA VAL A 53 5.35 -3.51 12.32
C VAL A 53 6.02 -2.96 11.06
N PRO A 54 5.44 -3.19 9.88
CA PRO A 54 5.94 -2.60 8.66
C PRO A 54 5.66 -1.09 8.65
N VAL A 55 6.67 -0.31 8.24
CA VAL A 55 6.63 1.15 8.19
C VAL A 55 6.96 1.62 6.77
N LEU A 56 6.19 2.59 6.28
CA LEU A 56 6.45 3.26 5.02
C LEU A 56 6.70 4.74 5.28
N LYS A 57 7.76 5.29 4.71
CA LYS A 57 8.06 6.71 4.74
C LYS A 57 7.90 7.29 3.35
N VAL A 58 7.00 8.26 3.21
CA VAL A 58 6.73 8.96 1.95
C VAL A 58 7.46 10.29 1.98
N HIS A 59 8.44 10.46 1.07
CA HIS A 59 9.26 11.67 0.93
C HIS A 59 9.94 12.16 2.22
N SER A 60 10.14 11.28 3.21
CA SER A 60 10.55 11.66 4.57
C SER A 60 9.61 12.61 5.33
N LEU A 61 8.43 12.90 4.79
CA LEU A 61 7.45 13.85 5.34
C LEU A 61 6.36 13.14 6.15
N VAL A 62 5.83 12.04 5.61
CA VAL A 62 4.73 11.28 6.22
C VAL A 62 5.17 9.84 6.48
N THR A 63 4.88 9.35 7.68
CA THR A 63 5.18 7.99 8.10
C THR A 63 3.88 7.20 8.26
N VAL A 64 3.73 6.13 7.49
CA VAL A 64 2.61 5.19 7.55
C VAL A 64 3.05 3.95 8.33
N LYS A 65 2.35 3.60 9.41
CA LYS A 65 2.59 2.40 10.20
C LYS A 65 1.34 1.53 10.24
N GLN A 66 1.52 0.22 10.21
CA GLN A 66 0.42 -0.71 10.50
C GLN A 66 0.28 -0.87 12.01
N GLU A 67 -0.79 -0.33 12.59
CA GLU A 67 -1.02 -0.37 14.04
C GLU A 67 -1.74 -1.66 14.46
N SER A 68 -2.63 -2.17 13.59
CA SER A 68 -3.29 -3.47 13.74
C SER A 68 -3.64 -4.05 12.36
N GLU A 69 -4.19 -5.26 12.32
CA GLU A 69 -4.66 -5.88 11.07
C GLU A 69 -5.69 -5.02 10.31
N ASN A 70 -6.48 -4.22 11.06
CA ASN A 70 -7.57 -3.41 10.51
C ASN A 70 -7.37 -1.90 10.64
N HIS A 71 -6.20 -1.44 11.08
CA HIS A 71 -5.93 -0.01 11.26
C HIS A 71 -4.52 0.38 10.81
N LEU A 72 -4.46 1.51 10.09
CA LEU A 72 -3.23 2.19 9.73
C LEU A 72 -3.12 3.48 10.50
N SER A 73 -1.92 3.77 11.02
CA SER A 73 -1.60 5.06 11.63
C SER A 73 -0.65 5.85 10.73
N LEU A 74 -0.97 7.12 10.55
CA LEU A 74 -0.20 8.08 9.78
C LEU A 74 0.36 9.13 10.74
N HIS A 75 1.64 9.43 10.63
CA HIS A 75 2.33 10.40 11.46
C HIS A 75 3.06 11.43 10.57
N TRP A 76 2.93 12.71 10.90
CA TRP A 76 3.57 13.80 10.16
C TRP A 76 3.83 15.00 11.09
N ALA A 77 4.73 15.89 10.71
CA ALA A 77 4.84 17.20 11.33
C ALA A 77 3.78 18.13 10.72
N ALA A 78 3.04 18.86 11.56
CA ALA A 78 1.97 19.76 11.15
C ALA A 78 2.56 20.97 10.41
N ASP A 79 2.66 20.84 9.10
CA ASP A 79 3.02 21.93 8.19
C ASP A 79 2.19 21.85 6.91
N PRO A 80 1.94 22.98 6.23
CA PRO A 80 1.05 23.01 5.08
C PRO A 80 1.45 22.07 3.93
N ILE A 81 2.74 21.78 3.76
CA ILE A 81 3.24 20.88 2.70
C ILE A 81 2.98 19.44 3.13
N ASN A 82 3.29 19.08 4.38
CA ASN A 82 3.00 17.74 4.90
C ASN A 82 1.51 17.45 4.95
N ASP A 83 0.68 18.43 5.28
CA ASP A 83 -0.77 18.29 5.33
C ASP A 83 -1.34 17.94 3.94
N ILE A 84 -0.85 18.59 2.87
CA ILE A 84 -1.25 18.26 1.49
C ILE A 84 -0.85 16.83 1.12
N VAL A 85 0.38 16.42 1.47
CA VAL A 85 0.86 15.06 1.20
C VAL A 85 0.05 14.04 1.98
N LEU A 86 -0.24 14.32 3.25
CA LEU A 86 -1.08 13.50 4.09
C LEU A 86 -2.47 13.32 3.49
N ASP A 87 -3.14 14.40 3.10
CA ASP A 87 -4.48 14.35 2.53
C ASP A 87 -4.54 13.41 1.32
N LEU A 88 -3.50 13.43 0.48
CA LEU A 88 -3.39 12.50 -0.65
C LEU A 88 -3.19 11.04 -0.20
N VAL A 89 -2.34 10.80 0.79
CA VAL A 89 -2.13 9.45 1.35
C VAL A 89 -3.42 8.92 1.99
N VAL A 90 -4.13 9.75 2.74
CA VAL A 90 -5.42 9.43 3.36
C VAL A 90 -6.45 9.07 2.28
N ALA A 91 -6.57 9.90 1.24
CA ALA A 91 -7.47 9.64 0.13
C ALA A 91 -7.15 8.30 -0.57
N LEU A 92 -5.86 7.97 -0.74
CA LEU A 92 -5.42 6.70 -1.31
C LEU A 92 -5.80 5.50 -0.44
N VAL A 93 -5.60 5.59 0.88
CA VAL A 93 -5.95 4.53 1.82
C VAL A 93 -7.46 4.29 1.83
N LEU A 94 -8.25 5.37 1.90
CA LEU A 94 -9.70 5.28 1.88
C LEU A 94 -10.22 4.73 0.55
N ASN A 95 -9.60 5.10 -0.58
CA ASN A 95 -9.97 4.54 -1.88
C ASN A 95 -9.62 3.05 -1.99
N ALA A 96 -8.43 2.65 -1.53
CA ALA A 96 -8.03 1.25 -1.48
C ALA A 96 -8.97 0.41 -0.60
N SER A 97 -9.50 0.98 0.49
CA SER A 97 -10.48 0.30 1.34
C SER A 97 -11.86 0.11 0.69
N ARG A 98 -12.22 0.93 -0.30
CA ARG A 98 -13.51 0.84 -1.03
C ARG A 98 -13.48 -0.21 -2.14
N GLU A 99 -12.30 -0.44 -2.71
CA GLU A 99 -12.10 -1.34 -3.86
C GLU A 99 -11.88 -2.81 -3.45
N LEU A 100 -11.78 -3.12 -2.16
CA LEU A 100 -11.68 -4.49 -1.68
C LEU A 100 -13.10 -5.08 -1.47
N PRO A 101 -13.47 -6.17 -2.17
CA PRO A 101 -14.61 -6.97 -1.73
C PRO A 101 -14.27 -7.54 -0.35
N LYS A 102 -15.24 -7.55 0.56
CA LYS A 102 -15.15 -8.14 1.91
C LYS A 102 -14.67 -9.59 1.82
N VAL A 103 -13.38 -9.81 1.84
CA VAL A 103 -12.80 -11.14 2.04
C VAL A 103 -12.26 -11.14 3.46
N VAL A 104 -13.01 -11.80 4.32
CA VAL A 104 -12.60 -12.15 5.68
C VAL A 104 -11.32 -12.95 5.54
N VAL A 105 -10.20 -12.41 6.03
CA VAL A 105 -8.95 -13.16 6.13
C VAL A 105 -8.65 -13.27 7.61
N GLU A 106 -8.77 -14.50 8.11
CA GLU A 106 -8.34 -14.91 9.43
C GLU A 106 -6.82 -14.73 9.56
N SER A 107 -6.43 -14.19 10.71
CA SER A 107 -5.07 -14.01 11.19
C SER A 107 -4.33 -15.33 11.24
N ASP A 108 -3.05 -15.36 10.88
CA ASP A 108 -2.10 -16.24 11.56
C ASP A 108 -0.65 -15.74 11.48
N HIS A 109 0.00 -15.92 12.62
CA HIS A 109 1.34 -15.48 13.00
C HIS A 109 2.45 -16.40 12.44
N GLU A 110 3.64 -15.80 12.28
CA GLU A 110 4.99 -16.41 12.27
C GLU A 110 5.55 -17.10 11.00
N THR A 111 6.38 -16.29 10.33
CA THR A 111 7.24 -16.46 9.15
C THR A 111 7.98 -17.79 8.96
N THR A 112 7.70 -18.45 7.82
CA THR A 112 8.58 -19.39 7.11
C THR A 112 8.79 -18.97 5.64
N GLU A 113 9.87 -19.40 4.94
CA GLU A 113 10.11 -19.04 3.52
C GLU A 113 8.97 -19.48 2.57
N GLU A 114 8.27 -20.57 2.88
CA GLU A 114 7.05 -20.97 2.16
C GLU A 114 5.88 -20.00 2.36
N GLU A 115 5.84 -19.29 3.49
CA GLU A 115 4.83 -18.26 3.74
C GLU A 115 5.16 -16.95 3.04
N LYS A 116 6.43 -16.65 2.76
CA LYS A 116 6.78 -15.51 1.90
C LYS A 116 6.25 -15.74 0.49
N ALA A 117 6.34 -16.95 -0.04
CA ALA A 117 5.74 -17.32 -1.31
C ALA A 117 4.21 -17.23 -1.25
N LYS A 118 3.57 -17.78 -0.20
CA LYS A 118 2.11 -17.65 -0.01
C LYS A 118 1.65 -16.19 0.20
N ASN A 119 2.43 -15.37 0.90
CA ASN A 119 2.16 -13.94 1.08
C ASN A 119 2.38 -13.17 -0.23
N LEU A 120 3.40 -13.53 -1.01
CA LEU A 120 3.61 -12.97 -2.34
C LEU A 120 2.42 -13.32 -3.25
N ASP A 121 1.94 -14.57 -3.21
CA ASP A 121 0.76 -15.02 -3.94
C ASP A 121 -0.50 -14.26 -3.51
N LYS A 122 -0.71 -14.08 -2.20
CA LYS A 122 -1.81 -13.27 -1.64
C LYS A 122 -1.70 -11.81 -2.08
N ILE A 123 -0.50 -11.24 -2.11
CA ILE A 123 -0.25 -9.87 -2.56
C ILE A 123 -0.53 -9.75 -4.05
N ILE A 124 0.01 -10.63 -4.89
CA ILE A 124 -0.22 -10.66 -6.34
C ILE A 124 -1.71 -10.79 -6.63
N HIS A 125 -2.40 -11.73 -5.97
CA HIS A 125 -3.83 -11.91 -6.09
C HIS A 125 -4.60 -10.64 -5.67
N SER A 126 -4.23 -10.01 -4.56
CA SER A 126 -4.88 -8.76 -4.11
C SER A 126 -4.67 -7.61 -5.10
N ILE A 127 -3.49 -7.50 -5.72
CA ILE A 127 -3.20 -6.50 -6.76
C ILE A 127 -4.02 -6.76 -8.01
N LEU A 128 -4.16 -8.02 -8.40
CA LEU A 128 -4.93 -8.42 -9.58
C LEU A 128 -6.43 -8.20 -9.36
N VAL A 129 -6.99 -8.62 -8.23
CA VAL A 129 -8.40 -8.34 -7.87
C VAL A 129 -8.65 -6.84 -7.74
N SER A 130 -7.68 -6.08 -7.24
CA SER A 130 -7.79 -4.63 -7.15
C SER A 130 -7.78 -3.93 -8.52
N GLN A 131 -7.06 -4.47 -9.51
CA GLN A 131 -6.98 -3.87 -10.85
C GLN A 131 -8.01 -4.47 -11.82
N PHE A 132 -8.57 -5.63 -11.51
CA PHE A 132 -9.44 -6.40 -12.40
C PHE A 132 -10.68 -6.93 -11.64
N VAL A 133 -11.85 -6.72 -12.24
CA VAL A 133 -13.16 -6.91 -11.60
C VAL A 133 -13.51 -8.37 -11.31
N ASP A 134 -13.03 -9.35 -12.09
CA ASP A 134 -13.31 -10.77 -11.88
C ASP A 134 -12.06 -11.62 -12.16
N VAL A 135 -11.40 -12.06 -11.08
CA VAL A 135 -10.22 -12.93 -11.10
C VAL A 135 -10.55 -14.22 -10.34
N LYS A 136 -10.54 -15.35 -11.04
CA LYS A 136 -10.82 -16.68 -10.46
C LYS A 136 -9.57 -17.53 -10.45
N TYR A 137 -9.33 -18.24 -9.35
CA TYR A 137 -8.35 -19.31 -9.32
C TYR A 137 -8.89 -20.51 -10.10
N VAL A 138 -8.19 -20.93 -11.13
CA VAL A 138 -8.36 -22.24 -11.75
C VAL A 138 -7.17 -23.08 -11.32
N ASP A 139 -7.42 -24.33 -10.95
CA ASP A 139 -6.40 -25.27 -10.50
C ASP A 139 -5.21 -25.29 -11.47
N ASP A 140 -4.02 -25.50 -10.90
CA ASP A 140 -2.73 -25.56 -11.59
C ASP A 140 -2.09 -24.20 -11.97
N GLY A 141 -2.21 -23.21 -11.07
CA GLY A 141 -1.40 -21.99 -11.16
C GLY A 141 -1.86 -21.00 -12.24
N LYS A 142 -3.07 -21.15 -12.77
CA LYS A 142 -3.66 -20.27 -13.79
C LYS A 142 -4.76 -19.40 -13.19
N LEU A 143 -4.60 -18.08 -13.27
CA LEU A 143 -5.66 -17.12 -12.91
C LEU A 143 -6.51 -16.83 -14.15
N MET A 144 -7.82 -17.03 -14.03
CA MET A 144 -8.81 -16.86 -15.10
C MET A 144 -9.48 -15.49 -14.96
N LYS A 145 -9.45 -14.72 -16.05
CA LYS A 145 -9.98 -13.36 -16.10
C LYS A 145 -11.26 -13.28 -16.93
N ASN A 146 -12.17 -12.37 -16.58
CA ASN A 146 -13.17 -11.85 -17.51
C ASN A 146 -13.13 -10.31 -17.46
N VAL A 147 -12.61 -9.68 -18.52
CA VAL A 147 -12.80 -8.25 -18.75
C VAL A 147 -13.35 -8.11 -20.17
N ASP A 148 -14.57 -7.60 -20.27
CA ASP A 148 -15.30 -7.40 -21.54
C ASP A 148 -15.49 -8.68 -22.38
N GLY A 149 -15.59 -9.85 -21.74
CA GLY A 149 -15.74 -11.14 -22.43
C GLY A 149 -14.42 -11.80 -22.86
N ASN A 150 -13.27 -11.15 -22.64
CA ASN A 150 -11.96 -11.71 -22.97
C ASN A 150 -11.37 -12.47 -21.78
N VAL A 151 -11.02 -13.74 -22.02
CA VAL A 151 -10.38 -14.62 -21.05
C VAL A 151 -8.87 -14.63 -21.28
N GLY A 152 -8.12 -14.53 -20.19
CA GLY A 152 -6.66 -14.68 -20.20
C GLY A 152 -6.23 -15.59 -19.06
N HIS A 153 -5.27 -16.47 -19.35
CA HIS A 153 -4.63 -17.35 -18.39
C HIS A 153 -3.27 -16.76 -18.01
N LEU A 154 -3.09 -16.42 -16.74
CA LEU A 154 -1.80 -15.98 -16.20
C LEU A 154 -1.14 -17.16 -15.47
N ASP A 155 0.06 -17.54 -15.90
CA ASP A 155 0.90 -18.51 -15.20
C ASP A 155 1.65 -17.82 -14.04
N LYS A 156 1.46 -18.33 -12.83
CA LYS A 156 2.04 -17.79 -11.58
C LYS A 156 3.56 -17.85 -11.51
N TRP A 157 4.20 -18.81 -12.19
CA TRP A 157 5.65 -19.04 -12.07
C TRP A 157 6.46 -18.27 -13.11
N SER A 158 5.94 -18.15 -14.33
CA SER A 158 6.60 -17.43 -15.43
C SER A 158 6.18 -15.96 -15.53
N GLY A 159 5.05 -15.56 -14.92
CA GLY A 159 4.44 -14.25 -15.16
C GLY A 159 3.91 -14.10 -16.60
N GLU A 160 3.85 -15.20 -17.36
CA GLU A 160 3.42 -15.19 -18.74
C GLU A 160 1.89 -15.27 -18.83
N VAL A 161 1.33 -14.40 -19.69
CA VAL A 161 -0.12 -14.27 -19.86
C VAL A 161 -0.49 -14.74 -21.24
N GLU A 162 -1.22 -15.84 -21.29
CA GLU A 162 -1.87 -16.35 -22.48
C GLU A 162 -3.24 -15.67 -22.61
N SER A 163 -3.34 -14.68 -23.49
CA SER A 163 -4.62 -14.04 -23.84
C SER A 163 -4.60 -13.63 -25.29
N GLU A 164 -5.74 -13.76 -25.98
CA GLU A 164 -5.94 -13.27 -27.36
C GLU A 164 -5.88 -11.74 -27.45
N ASN A 165 -5.93 -11.04 -26.32
CA ASN A 165 -5.94 -9.58 -26.25
C ASN A 165 -4.58 -9.03 -25.77
N GLU A 166 -3.84 -8.40 -26.69
CA GLU A 166 -2.52 -7.81 -26.41
C GLU A 166 -2.57 -6.66 -25.39
N ALA A 167 -3.62 -5.84 -25.38
CA ALA A 167 -3.77 -4.76 -24.39
C ALA A 167 -3.94 -5.31 -22.96
N LEU A 168 -4.51 -6.51 -22.86
CA LEU A 168 -4.70 -7.23 -21.61
C LEU A 168 -3.38 -7.83 -21.11
N LYS A 169 -2.57 -8.37 -22.03
CA LYS A 169 -1.23 -8.89 -21.77
C LYS A 169 -0.29 -7.80 -21.24
N GLU A 170 -0.31 -6.62 -21.85
CA GLU A 170 0.53 -5.49 -21.42
C GLU A 170 0.13 -4.96 -20.04
N ARG A 171 -1.18 -4.87 -19.76
CA ARG A 171 -1.70 -4.46 -18.44
C ARG A 171 -1.28 -5.41 -17.32
N VAL A 172 -1.31 -6.71 -17.56
CA VAL A 172 -0.90 -7.70 -16.55
C VAL A 172 0.63 -7.68 -16.36
N ARG A 173 1.43 -7.49 -17.42
CA ARG A 173 2.89 -7.27 -17.30
C ARG A 173 3.26 -6.02 -16.49
N ARG A 174 2.42 -4.98 -16.47
CA ARG A 174 2.63 -3.80 -15.60
C ARG A 174 2.17 -4.03 -14.16
N ALA A 175 1.41 -5.08 -13.90
CA ALA A 175 0.89 -5.42 -12.58
C ALA A 175 1.77 -6.43 -11.83
N PHE A 176 2.43 -7.32 -12.56
CA PHE A 176 3.51 -8.20 -12.11
C PHE A 176 4.81 -7.40 -11.91
#